data_AF-A0A418X8A3-F1
#
_entry.id   AF-A0A418X8A3-F1
#
_cell.length_a   1.000
_cell.length_b   1.000
_cell.length_c   1.000
_cell.angle_alpha   90.00
_cell.angle_beta   90.00
_cell.angle_gamma   90.00
#
_symmetry.space_group_name_H-M   'P 1'
#
loop_
_entity.id
_entity.type
_entity.pdbx_description
1 polymer ?
#
loop_
_entity_poly.entity_id
_entity_poly.type
_entity_poly.pdbx_seq_one_letter_code
_entity_poly.pdbx_strand_id
1 'polypeptide(L)'
;MAEQQRVYILESIGKQLGVNLFSYDFVRDASYVEDRCGRIIGGGNTDGQSLLRCVLHAGLTNEERERIFPEEFDLGNARSIPDEACTYEALGKELEQQRTPQQTRDNPLEKAAVVRLLRETAALLGHKTPQEQQVGAGQLFKVVKLLHGFKQRPGLLQLMSILRPPAEATASMELTNPYPTGADSELRWHMIDLHDYLSAEISVERLMEIDSTFGNVRAVLDDALNDIAHELGSAGRPSNEEVVLRYQVAMEQWASRRSPPSRKLLRADEQLYLTMHALDFLHFAKVEDKLRRERLLQRSVTPISASAALKHSRIRLSDLCESDIPDSVRQLHPLMSEAIGEDVSNRQFRDILESAHSVLNHWVSLQEVPAREDVDALTALAAVIVARAMRKEPASYKPGLHGSAWGQSLSVKSAFKIDRPVSSTHEEFERIGFYAVEWMRFALSGQTAVFEAHLAFRKRLIDIAVTLLNTHDTEVMATFLSNLEGYAEYGVKGVPGLAAQKKSTMQNGCDSHADL
;
A
#
# COMPACT_ATOMS: atom_id res chain seq x y z
N MET A 1 -27.02 -10.35 2.51
CA MET A 1 -28.28 -9.60 2.25
C MET A 1 -29.13 -10.40 1.28
N ALA A 2 -30.45 -10.40 1.42
CA ALA A 2 -31.33 -10.99 0.41
C ALA A 2 -31.22 -10.19 -0.90
N GLU A 3 -31.09 -10.87 -2.05
CA GLU A 3 -30.85 -10.27 -3.37
C GLU A 3 -31.86 -9.15 -3.73
N GLN A 4 -33.13 -9.34 -3.37
CA GLN A 4 -34.19 -8.35 -3.53
C GLN A 4 -33.93 -7.03 -2.77
N GLN A 5 -33.33 -7.10 -1.59
CA GLN A 5 -32.98 -5.92 -0.80
C GLN A 5 -31.85 -5.12 -1.47
N ARG A 6 -30.90 -5.81 -2.10
CA ARG A 6 -29.78 -5.17 -2.82
C ARG A 6 -30.28 -4.44 -4.07
N VAL A 7 -31.15 -5.06 -4.86
CA VAL A 7 -31.76 -4.44 -6.05
C VAL A 7 -32.56 -3.19 -5.66
N TYR A 8 -33.37 -3.27 -4.60
CA TYR A 8 -34.14 -2.10 -4.12
C TYR A 8 -33.22 -0.93 -3.70
N ILE A 9 -32.11 -1.21 -3.03
CA ILE A 9 -31.11 -0.18 -2.67
C ILE A 9 -30.53 0.47 -3.92
N LEU A 10 -30.15 -0.34 -4.92
CA LEU A 10 -29.60 0.17 -6.19
C LEU A 10 -30.63 1.03 -6.93
N GLU A 11 -31.89 0.60 -7.03
CA GLU A 11 -32.95 1.41 -7.65
C GLU A 11 -33.16 2.76 -6.92
N SER A 12 -33.09 2.76 -5.59
CA SER A 12 -33.17 4.00 -4.80
C SER A 12 -32.01 4.94 -5.10
N ILE A 13 -30.79 4.41 -5.21
CA ILE A 13 -29.59 5.20 -5.56
C ILE A 13 -29.71 5.74 -6.98
N GLY A 14 -30.14 4.93 -7.95
CA GLY A 14 -30.38 5.37 -9.32
C GLY A 14 -31.39 6.52 -9.40
N LYS A 15 -32.49 6.44 -8.64
CA LYS A 15 -33.48 7.52 -8.53
C LYS A 15 -32.88 8.81 -7.95
N GLN A 16 -32.01 8.70 -6.94
CA GLN A 16 -31.33 9.87 -6.35
C GLN A 16 -30.34 10.52 -7.33
N LEU A 17 -29.66 9.71 -8.13
CA LEU A 17 -28.72 10.16 -9.16
C LEU A 17 -29.43 10.62 -10.45
N GLY A 18 -30.72 10.33 -10.62
CA GLY A 18 -31.46 10.62 -11.84
C GLY A 18 -31.00 9.79 -13.05
N VAL A 19 -30.38 8.63 -12.82
CA VAL A 19 -29.82 7.76 -13.86
C VAL A 19 -30.29 6.32 -13.72
N ASN A 20 -30.48 5.63 -14.84
CA ASN A 20 -30.67 4.18 -14.82
C ASN A 20 -29.32 3.48 -14.64
N LEU A 21 -29.08 2.92 -13.46
CA LEU A 21 -27.84 2.20 -13.15
C LEU A 21 -27.59 0.97 -14.03
N PHE A 22 -28.64 0.39 -14.62
CA PHE A 22 -28.58 -0.78 -15.50
C PHE A 22 -28.60 -0.40 -16.98
N SER A 23 -28.07 0.78 -17.32
CA SER A 23 -27.96 1.29 -18.69
C SER A 23 -26.53 1.21 -19.20
N TYR A 24 -26.40 1.09 -20.52
CA TYR A 24 -25.11 1.15 -21.22
C TYR A 24 -24.33 2.42 -20.85
N ASP A 25 -25.01 3.56 -20.86
CA ASP A 25 -24.41 4.87 -20.60
C ASP A 25 -23.85 4.96 -19.18
N PHE A 26 -24.63 4.57 -18.17
CA PHE A 26 -24.15 4.59 -16.78
C PHE A 26 -22.92 3.69 -16.59
N VAL A 27 -22.96 2.49 -17.16
CA VAL A 27 -21.85 1.53 -16.99
C VAL A 27 -20.61 2.05 -17.71
N ARG A 28 -20.70 2.46 -18.98
CA ARG A 28 -19.51 2.70 -19.84
C ARG A 28 -19.04 4.15 -19.95
N ASP A 29 -19.92 5.14 -19.85
CA ASP A 29 -19.52 6.53 -20.07
C ASP A 29 -18.56 7.00 -18.96
N ALA A 30 -17.48 7.68 -19.38
CA ALA A 30 -16.49 8.23 -18.47
C ALA A 30 -17.09 9.31 -17.55
N SER A 31 -18.19 9.96 -17.97
CA SER A 31 -18.87 11.00 -17.19
C SER A 31 -19.42 10.50 -15.85
N TYR A 32 -19.74 9.21 -15.73
CA TYR A 32 -20.26 8.60 -14.48
C TYR A 32 -19.18 7.92 -13.62
N VAL A 33 -17.88 8.06 -13.94
CA VAL A 33 -16.80 7.40 -13.17
C VAL A 33 -16.87 7.78 -11.68
N GLU A 34 -17.07 9.05 -11.38
CA GLU A 34 -17.20 9.54 -10.00
C GLU A 34 -18.44 8.94 -9.31
N ASP A 35 -19.59 8.90 -9.97
CA ASP A 35 -20.80 8.29 -9.40
C ASP A 35 -20.64 6.79 -9.15
N ARG A 36 -19.94 6.10 -10.05
CA ARG A 36 -19.65 4.66 -9.96
C ARG A 36 -18.68 4.33 -8.82
N CYS A 37 -17.65 5.15 -8.62
CA CYS A 37 -16.50 4.81 -7.78
C CYS A 37 -16.39 5.63 -6.49
N GLY A 38 -16.88 6.88 -6.50
CA GLY A 38 -16.84 7.80 -5.36
C GLY A 38 -17.88 7.47 -4.27
N ARG A 39 -18.86 6.61 -4.56
CA ARG A 39 -19.84 6.12 -3.59
C ARG A 39 -19.56 4.67 -3.21
N ILE A 40 -18.98 4.49 -2.04
CA ILE A 40 -18.75 3.18 -1.43
C ILE A 40 -20.00 2.75 -0.65
N ILE A 41 -20.60 1.62 -1.03
CA ILE A 41 -21.78 1.04 -0.38
C ILE A 41 -21.32 -0.10 0.54
N GLY A 42 -21.68 -0.03 1.82
CA GLY A 42 -21.24 -0.97 2.86
C GLY A 42 -20.21 -0.32 3.77
N GLY A 43 -20.57 -0.08 5.04
CA GLY A 43 -19.77 0.67 6.01
C GLY A 43 -19.31 -0.21 7.18
N GLY A 44 -18.03 -0.60 7.12
CA GLY A 44 -17.23 -1.29 8.12
C GLY A 44 -15.83 -1.50 7.54
N ASN A 45 -14.80 -1.55 8.40
CA ASN A 45 -13.36 -1.38 8.09
C ASN A 45 -12.73 -2.16 6.90
N THR A 46 -13.46 -3.00 6.15
CA THR A 46 -12.94 -3.75 4.99
C THR A 46 -13.91 -3.97 3.81
N ASP A 47 -15.17 -3.54 3.86
CA ASP A 47 -16.22 -4.07 2.93
C ASP A 47 -16.88 -3.02 2.03
N GLY A 48 -16.12 -2.01 1.64
CA GLY A 48 -16.60 -1.01 0.71
C GLY A 48 -16.68 -1.52 -0.72
N GLN A 49 -17.88 -1.69 -1.28
CA GLN A 49 -18.04 -1.97 -2.72
C GLN A 49 -18.43 -0.70 -3.47
N SER A 50 -17.83 -0.49 -4.64
CA SER A 50 -18.27 0.57 -5.54
C SER A 50 -19.71 0.30 -6.02
N LEU A 51 -20.36 1.36 -6.49
CA LEU A 51 -21.68 1.26 -7.08
C LEU A 51 -21.64 0.39 -8.36
N LEU A 52 -20.57 0.50 -9.17
CA LEU A 52 -20.40 -0.33 -10.36
C LEU A 52 -20.33 -1.81 -10.00
N ARG A 53 -19.51 -2.19 -9.02
CA ARG A 53 -19.38 -3.58 -8.58
C ARG A 53 -20.71 -4.14 -8.12
N CYS A 54 -21.51 -3.33 -7.42
CA CYS A 54 -22.84 -3.75 -7.01
C CYS A 54 -23.78 -3.99 -8.20
N VAL A 55 -23.73 -3.15 -9.22
CA VAL A 55 -24.53 -3.29 -10.45
C VAL A 55 -24.14 -4.55 -11.24
N LEU A 56 -22.84 -4.77 -11.44
CA LEU A 56 -22.32 -5.91 -12.21
C LEU A 56 -22.69 -7.27 -11.58
N HIS A 57 -22.84 -7.29 -10.25
CA HIS A 57 -23.13 -8.49 -9.46
C HIS A 57 -24.55 -8.49 -8.85
N ALA A 58 -25.47 -7.72 -9.44
CA ALA A 58 -26.87 -7.62 -8.98
C ALA A 58 -27.78 -8.79 -9.46
N GLY A 59 -27.22 -9.83 -10.07
CA GLY A 59 -28.02 -10.93 -10.63
C GLY A 59 -28.66 -10.59 -11.98
N LEU A 60 -27.94 -9.86 -12.85
CA LEU A 60 -28.42 -9.43 -14.17
C LEU A 60 -28.88 -10.61 -15.04
N THR A 61 -30.05 -10.47 -15.66
CA THR A 61 -30.53 -11.38 -16.71
C THR A 61 -29.65 -11.31 -17.96
N ASN A 62 -29.75 -12.31 -18.84
CA ASN A 62 -28.99 -12.31 -20.09
C ASN A 62 -29.38 -11.12 -20.98
N GLU A 63 -30.67 -10.78 -21.03
CA GLU A 63 -31.19 -9.65 -21.80
C GLU A 63 -30.65 -8.30 -21.26
N GLU A 64 -30.49 -8.17 -19.94
CA GLU A 64 -29.88 -6.99 -19.33
C GLU A 64 -28.37 -6.94 -19.59
N ARG A 65 -27.67 -8.06 -19.48
CA ARG A 65 -26.25 -8.14 -19.83
C ARG A 65 -26.01 -7.76 -21.29
N GLU A 66 -26.83 -8.23 -22.21
CA GLU A 66 -26.74 -7.87 -23.64
C GLU A 66 -27.02 -6.38 -23.89
N ARG A 67 -27.86 -5.75 -23.07
CA ARG A 67 -28.12 -4.31 -23.15
C ARG A 67 -26.92 -3.49 -22.66
N ILE A 68 -26.25 -3.96 -21.62
CA ILE A 68 -25.11 -3.27 -20.99
C ILE A 68 -23.79 -3.55 -21.73
N PHE A 69 -23.64 -4.78 -22.24
CA PHE A 69 -22.46 -5.33 -22.92
C PHE A 69 -22.85 -5.89 -24.29
N PRO A 70 -23.23 -5.02 -25.25
CA PRO A 70 -23.80 -5.45 -26.53
C PRO A 70 -22.80 -6.08 -27.49
N GLU A 71 -21.51 -5.75 -27.37
CA GLU A 71 -20.48 -6.18 -28.32
C GLU A 71 -19.85 -7.52 -27.91
N GLU A 72 -19.26 -8.23 -28.88
CA GLU A 72 -18.80 -9.61 -28.68
C GLU A 72 -17.61 -9.67 -27.71
N PHE A 73 -16.66 -8.74 -27.84
CA PHE A 73 -15.52 -8.63 -26.92
C PHE A 73 -15.79 -7.72 -25.71
N ASP A 74 -17.05 -7.40 -25.36
CA ASP A 74 -17.31 -6.71 -24.09
C ASP A 74 -17.11 -7.64 -22.88
N LEU A 75 -16.30 -7.20 -21.92
CA LEU A 75 -16.13 -7.90 -20.66
C LEU A 75 -17.40 -7.71 -19.80
N GLY A 76 -18.13 -8.79 -19.56
CA GLY A 76 -19.48 -8.80 -18.98
C GLY A 76 -20.49 -9.48 -19.88
N ASN A 77 -20.20 -9.59 -21.18
CA ASN A 77 -20.95 -10.41 -22.13
C ASN A 77 -20.61 -11.88 -21.92
N ALA A 78 -21.42 -12.60 -21.13
CA ALA A 78 -21.16 -13.98 -20.72
C ALA A 78 -21.19 -15.03 -21.85
N ARG A 79 -21.42 -14.62 -23.10
CA ARG A 79 -21.40 -15.53 -24.26
C ARG A 79 -19.97 -16.06 -24.49
N SER A 80 -19.88 -17.37 -24.71
CA SER A 80 -18.62 -18.01 -25.13
C SER A 80 -18.30 -17.61 -26.57
N ILE A 81 -17.08 -17.12 -26.79
CA ILE A 81 -16.60 -16.75 -28.11
C ILE A 81 -15.80 -17.93 -28.67
N PRO A 82 -16.15 -18.46 -29.85
CA PRO A 82 -15.38 -19.53 -30.49
C PRO A 82 -13.99 -19.03 -30.89
N ASP A 83 -12.98 -19.88 -30.80
CA ASP A 83 -11.58 -19.51 -31.08
C ASP A 83 -11.40 -19.01 -32.53
N GLU A 84 -12.19 -19.53 -33.48
CA GLU A 84 -12.16 -19.12 -34.88
C GLU A 84 -12.65 -17.67 -35.09
N ALA A 85 -13.47 -17.14 -34.18
CA ALA A 85 -13.92 -15.76 -34.20
C ALA A 85 -12.88 -14.79 -33.58
N CYS A 86 -11.93 -15.31 -32.81
CA CYS A 86 -10.89 -14.53 -32.13
C CYS A 86 -9.74 -14.12 -33.09
N THR A 87 -10.07 -13.30 -34.09
CA THR A 87 -9.10 -12.80 -35.09
C THR A 87 -8.66 -11.36 -34.82
N TYR A 88 -7.43 -11.00 -35.21
CA TYR A 88 -6.94 -9.62 -35.07
C TYR A 88 -7.82 -8.61 -35.82
N GLU A 89 -8.39 -9.02 -36.95
CA GLU A 89 -9.30 -8.23 -37.75
C GLU A 89 -10.64 -7.99 -37.04
N ALA A 90 -11.20 -8.99 -36.37
CA ALA A 90 -12.42 -8.83 -35.56
C ALA A 90 -12.17 -7.90 -34.38
N LEU A 91 -11.09 -8.13 -33.62
CA LEU A 91 -10.72 -7.26 -32.51
C LEU A 91 -10.47 -5.82 -32.98
N GLY A 92 -9.71 -5.63 -34.06
CA GLY A 92 -9.43 -4.30 -34.62
C GLY A 92 -10.69 -3.51 -35.00
N LYS A 93 -11.73 -4.18 -35.52
CA LYS A 93 -13.01 -3.55 -35.82
C LYS A 93 -13.71 -3.03 -34.58
N GLU A 94 -13.76 -3.82 -33.50
CA GLU A 94 -14.37 -3.38 -32.24
C GLU A 94 -13.55 -2.29 -31.55
N LEU A 95 -12.21 -2.35 -31.60
CA LEU A 95 -11.36 -1.29 -31.05
C LEU A 95 -11.59 0.05 -31.77
N GLU A 96 -11.80 0.03 -33.09
CA GLU A 96 -12.07 1.26 -33.87
C GLU A 96 -13.41 1.91 -33.48
N GLN A 97 -14.41 1.13 -33.05
CA GLN A 97 -15.70 1.65 -32.58
C GLN A 97 -15.59 2.47 -31.28
N GLN A 98 -14.53 2.25 -30.49
CA GLN A 98 -14.27 3.01 -29.26
C GLN A 98 -13.59 4.37 -29.51
N ARG A 99 -13.21 4.66 -30.77
CA ARG A 99 -12.48 5.87 -31.13
C ARG A 99 -13.43 6.94 -31.64
N THR A 100 -13.07 8.21 -31.45
CA THR A 100 -13.87 9.29 -32.02
C THR A 100 -13.77 9.27 -33.55
N PRO A 101 -14.82 9.68 -34.29
CA PRO A 101 -14.77 9.70 -35.76
C PRO A 101 -13.58 10.51 -36.32
N GLN A 102 -13.12 11.52 -35.59
CA GLN A 102 -11.95 12.31 -35.94
C GLN A 102 -10.65 11.51 -35.77
N GLN A 103 -10.47 10.79 -34.65
CA GLN A 103 -9.30 9.93 -34.44
C GLN A 103 -9.20 8.80 -35.48
N THR A 104 -10.33 8.21 -35.86
CA THR A 104 -10.39 7.18 -36.90
C THR A 104 -9.97 7.70 -38.27
N ARG A 105 -10.35 8.93 -38.61
CA ARG A 105 -9.95 9.58 -39.88
C ARG A 105 -8.48 9.96 -39.90
N ASP A 106 -7.97 10.50 -38.80
CA ASP A 106 -6.61 11.04 -38.73
C ASP A 106 -5.54 9.95 -38.55
N ASN A 107 -5.88 8.83 -37.92
CA ASN A 107 -4.94 7.74 -37.66
C ASN A 107 -5.68 6.39 -37.52
N PRO A 108 -6.04 5.70 -38.62
CA PRO A 108 -6.77 4.43 -38.56
C PRO A 108 -5.98 3.36 -37.79
N LEU A 109 -6.67 2.49 -37.03
CA LEU A 109 -5.99 1.49 -36.21
C LEU A 109 -5.38 0.39 -37.09
N GLU A 110 -4.07 0.41 -37.23
CA GLU A 110 -3.34 -0.61 -37.97
C GLU A 110 -3.31 -1.95 -37.23
N LYS A 111 -3.28 -3.06 -37.98
CA LYS A 111 -3.09 -4.42 -37.43
C LYS A 111 -1.86 -4.51 -36.51
N ALA A 112 -0.78 -3.79 -36.84
CA ALA A 112 0.43 -3.74 -36.01
C ALA A 112 0.16 -3.14 -34.61
N ALA A 113 -0.73 -2.15 -34.50
CA ALA A 113 -1.12 -1.55 -33.22
C ALA A 113 -1.95 -2.51 -32.36
N VAL A 114 -2.88 -3.25 -32.99
CA VAL A 114 -3.67 -4.30 -32.31
C VAL A 114 -2.74 -5.40 -31.77
N VAL A 115 -1.83 -5.90 -32.61
CA VAL A 115 -0.84 -6.92 -32.21
C VAL A 115 0.06 -6.39 -31.08
N ARG A 116 0.47 -5.12 -31.14
CA ARG A 116 1.28 -4.51 -30.07
C ARG A 116 0.51 -4.48 -28.74
N LEU A 117 -0.74 -4.03 -28.75
CA LEU A 117 -1.57 -3.96 -27.55
C LEU A 117 -1.80 -5.34 -26.94
N LEU A 118 -2.05 -6.35 -27.78
CA LEU A 118 -2.22 -7.73 -27.32
C LEU A 118 -0.94 -8.28 -26.68
N ARG A 119 0.23 -8.02 -27.29
CA ARG A 119 1.53 -8.39 -26.69
C ARG A 119 1.80 -7.66 -25.38
N GLU A 120 1.51 -6.36 -25.32
CA GLU A 120 1.65 -5.57 -24.09
C GLU A 120 0.76 -6.13 -22.97
N THR A 121 -0.48 -6.51 -23.30
CA THR A 121 -1.43 -7.11 -22.36
C THR A 121 -0.99 -8.51 -21.94
N ALA A 122 -0.58 -9.38 -22.88
CA ALA A 122 -0.07 -10.70 -22.54
C ALA A 122 1.17 -10.65 -21.63
N ALA A 123 2.08 -9.69 -21.89
CA ALA A 123 3.25 -9.47 -21.04
C ALA A 123 2.85 -9.01 -19.62
N LEU A 124 1.81 -8.17 -19.49
CA LEU A 124 1.25 -7.75 -18.22
C LEU A 124 0.68 -8.93 -17.42
N LEU A 125 0.00 -9.86 -18.10
CA LEU A 125 -0.57 -11.08 -17.52
C LEU A 125 0.49 -12.13 -17.16
N GLY A 126 1.75 -11.93 -17.55
CA GLY A 126 2.85 -12.86 -17.29
C GLY A 126 2.91 -14.03 -18.28
N HIS A 127 2.21 -13.95 -19.42
CA HIS A 127 2.28 -14.97 -20.47
C HIS A 127 3.63 -14.83 -21.19
N LYS A 128 4.45 -15.86 -21.08
CA LYS A 128 5.81 -15.96 -21.63
C LYS A 128 5.81 -16.58 -23.02
N THR A 129 4.77 -17.36 -23.37
CA THR A 129 4.69 -18.08 -24.65
C THR A 129 3.43 -17.74 -25.43
N PRO A 130 3.45 -17.82 -26.77
CA PRO A 130 2.24 -17.71 -27.60
C PRO A 130 1.18 -18.78 -27.28
N GLN A 131 1.60 -19.95 -26.78
CA GLN A 131 0.70 -21.05 -26.40
C GLN A 131 -0.15 -20.70 -25.17
N GLU A 132 0.44 -19.98 -24.20
CA GLU A 132 -0.29 -19.42 -23.05
C GLU A 132 -1.29 -18.33 -23.47
N GLN A 133 -1.11 -17.71 -24.64
CA GLN A 133 -2.05 -16.72 -25.19
C GLN A 133 -3.21 -17.37 -25.96
N GLN A 134 -3.08 -18.63 -26.37
CA GLN A 134 -4.13 -19.38 -27.07
C GLN A 134 -5.16 -19.97 -26.12
N VAL A 135 -4.77 -20.27 -24.88
CA VAL A 135 -5.71 -20.72 -23.85
C VAL A 135 -6.59 -19.53 -23.41
N GLY A 136 -7.85 -19.51 -23.86
CA GLY A 136 -8.80 -18.44 -23.52
C GLY A 136 -8.63 -17.16 -24.34
N ALA A 137 -8.35 -17.27 -25.63
CA ALA A 137 -8.16 -16.14 -26.55
C ALA A 137 -9.32 -15.12 -26.50
N GLY A 138 -10.58 -15.60 -26.42
CA GLY A 138 -11.75 -14.73 -26.29
C GLY A 138 -11.71 -13.85 -25.03
N GLN A 139 -11.29 -14.40 -23.89
CA GLN A 139 -11.13 -13.64 -22.66
C GLN A 139 -10.02 -12.60 -22.77
N LEU A 140 -8.89 -12.97 -23.37
CA LEU A 140 -7.80 -12.04 -23.62
C LEU A 140 -8.25 -10.87 -24.49
N PHE A 141 -9.06 -11.13 -25.52
CA PHE A 141 -9.58 -10.07 -26.40
C PHE A 141 -10.52 -9.13 -25.67
N LYS A 142 -11.39 -9.66 -24.80
CA LYS A 142 -12.23 -8.85 -23.91
C LYS A 142 -11.42 -7.92 -23.03
N VAL A 143 -10.37 -8.44 -22.39
CA VAL A 143 -9.46 -7.64 -21.55
C VAL A 143 -8.70 -6.60 -22.38
N VAL A 144 -8.22 -6.97 -23.57
CA VAL A 144 -7.53 -6.03 -24.49
C VAL A 144 -8.44 -4.87 -24.87
N LYS A 145 -9.71 -5.16 -25.20
CA LYS A 145 -10.70 -4.13 -25.53
C LYS A 145 -11.03 -3.23 -24.34
N LEU A 146 -11.18 -3.80 -23.15
CA LEU A 146 -11.36 -3.04 -21.92
C LEU A 146 -10.20 -2.07 -21.71
N LEU A 147 -8.96 -2.55 -21.75
CA LEU A 147 -7.76 -1.73 -21.59
C LEU A 147 -7.61 -0.68 -22.69
N HIS A 148 -8.01 -0.99 -23.93
CA HIS A 148 -8.01 0.01 -25.00
C HIS A 148 -8.95 1.18 -24.69
N GLY A 149 -10.18 0.88 -24.25
CA GLY A 149 -11.17 1.87 -23.90
C GLY A 149 -10.70 2.78 -22.75
N PHE A 150 -10.12 2.20 -21.70
CA PHE A 150 -9.54 3.00 -20.61
C PHE A 150 -8.37 3.88 -21.06
N LYS A 151 -7.50 3.40 -21.96
CA LYS A 151 -6.40 4.22 -22.50
C LYS A 151 -6.85 5.45 -23.30
N GLN A 152 -8.09 5.49 -23.77
CA GLN A 152 -8.65 6.68 -24.44
C GLN A 152 -9.12 7.75 -23.47
N ARG A 153 -9.23 7.44 -22.17
CA ARG A 153 -9.68 8.40 -21.16
C ARG A 153 -8.57 9.40 -20.82
N PRO A 154 -8.90 10.67 -20.52
CA PRO A 154 -7.95 11.64 -19.99
C PRO A 154 -7.18 11.07 -18.80
N GLY A 155 -5.88 11.40 -18.67
CA GLY A 155 -5.04 10.90 -17.57
C GLY A 155 -4.55 9.45 -17.67
N LEU A 156 -5.17 8.59 -18.49
CA LEU A 156 -4.87 7.16 -18.57
C LEU A 156 -4.02 6.72 -19.77
N LEU A 157 -3.40 7.67 -20.48
CA LEU A 157 -2.49 7.34 -21.59
C LEU A 157 -1.35 6.38 -21.16
N GLN A 158 -0.95 6.46 -19.88
CA GLN A 158 0.11 5.63 -19.28
C GLN A 158 -0.43 4.39 -18.55
N LEU A 159 -1.69 3.99 -18.73
CA LEU A 159 -2.32 2.88 -18.01
C LEU A 159 -1.49 1.59 -18.03
N MET A 160 -0.94 1.21 -19.19
CA MET A 160 -0.10 0.00 -19.29
C MET A 160 1.20 0.09 -18.47
N SER A 161 1.69 1.31 -18.22
CA SER A 161 2.84 1.52 -17.34
C SER A 161 2.45 1.47 -15.87
N ILE A 162 1.26 1.97 -15.53
CA ILE A 162 0.69 1.95 -14.18
C ILE A 162 0.40 0.50 -13.75
N LEU A 163 -0.14 -0.32 -14.66
CA LEU A 163 -0.51 -1.71 -14.36
C LEU A 163 0.70 -2.65 -14.21
N ARG A 164 1.89 -2.25 -14.66
CA ARG A 164 3.08 -3.09 -14.55
C ARG A 164 3.59 -3.11 -13.11
N PRO A 165 4.17 -4.25 -12.66
CA PRO A 165 4.90 -4.28 -11.40
C PRO A 165 5.92 -3.12 -11.33
N PRO A 166 5.95 -2.37 -10.21
CA PRO A 166 6.76 -1.16 -10.11
C PRO A 166 8.26 -1.46 -10.13
N ALA A 167 8.98 -0.72 -10.97
CA ALA A 167 10.41 -0.53 -10.80
C ALA A 167 10.66 0.53 -9.71
N GLU A 168 11.89 0.61 -9.19
CA GLU A 168 12.23 1.57 -8.14
C GLU A 168 11.93 3.03 -8.52
N ALA A 169 12.15 3.41 -9.78
CA ALA A 169 11.90 4.77 -10.27
C ALA A 169 10.41 5.08 -10.51
N THR A 170 9.55 4.05 -10.60
CA THR A 170 8.13 4.19 -10.92
C THR A 170 7.22 3.78 -9.77
N ALA A 171 7.80 3.38 -8.63
CA ALA A 171 7.04 3.08 -7.42
C ALA A 171 6.38 4.35 -6.88
N SER A 172 5.12 4.23 -6.51
CA SER A 172 4.25 5.34 -6.13
C SER A 172 3.16 4.85 -5.19
N MET A 173 2.94 5.57 -4.09
CA MET A 173 1.79 5.36 -3.20
C MET A 173 0.54 6.15 -3.64
N GLU A 174 0.46 6.63 -4.87
CA GLU A 174 -0.72 7.35 -5.37
C GLU A 174 -1.93 6.42 -5.54
N LEU A 175 -1.66 5.15 -5.85
CA LEU A 175 -2.65 4.11 -6.00
C LEU A 175 -3.22 3.63 -4.66
N THR A 176 -2.47 3.78 -3.56
CA THR A 176 -2.90 3.32 -2.24
C THR A 176 -3.84 4.32 -1.58
N ASN A 177 -4.81 3.82 -0.80
CA ASN A 177 -5.67 4.65 0.05
C ASN A 177 -5.79 4.08 1.46
N PRO A 178 -4.77 4.23 2.32
CA PRO A 178 -4.85 3.73 3.69
C PRO A 178 -5.76 4.59 4.60
N TYR A 179 -6.29 5.75 4.14
CA TYR A 179 -7.06 6.65 5.00
C TYR A 179 -8.49 6.86 4.51
N PRO A 180 -9.46 6.96 5.44
CA PRO A 180 -10.85 7.32 5.11
C PRO A 180 -11.00 8.64 4.35
N THR A 181 -10.00 9.52 4.41
CA THR A 181 -9.97 10.86 3.80
C THR A 181 -8.78 11.08 2.85
N GLY A 182 -8.17 10.00 2.35
CA GLY A 182 -7.08 10.11 1.38
C GLY A 182 -7.49 10.96 0.18
N ALA A 183 -6.53 11.64 -0.46
CA ALA A 183 -6.84 12.55 -1.54
C ALA A 183 -7.60 11.86 -2.66
N ASP A 184 -8.72 12.47 -3.03
CA ASP A 184 -9.50 12.01 -4.16
C ASP A 184 -8.73 12.31 -5.43
N SER A 185 -8.50 11.28 -6.24
CA SER A 185 -7.83 11.43 -7.52
C SER A 185 -8.63 10.73 -8.60
N GLU A 186 -8.82 11.41 -9.72
CA GLU A 186 -9.49 10.87 -10.92
C GLU A 186 -8.82 9.57 -11.38
N LEU A 187 -7.49 9.47 -11.23
CA LEU A 187 -6.73 8.25 -11.48
C LEU A 187 -7.22 7.08 -10.59
N ARG A 188 -7.43 7.31 -9.30
CA ARG A 188 -7.91 6.27 -8.38
C ARG A 188 -9.30 5.79 -8.77
N TRP A 189 -10.22 6.69 -9.10
CA TRP A 189 -11.55 6.28 -9.57
C TRP A 189 -11.45 5.43 -10.83
N HIS A 190 -10.58 5.79 -11.77
CA HIS A 190 -10.36 4.97 -12.96
C HIS A 190 -9.76 3.60 -12.65
N MET A 191 -8.87 3.49 -11.66
CA MET A 191 -8.32 2.20 -11.25
C MET A 191 -9.37 1.33 -10.57
N ILE A 192 -10.24 1.90 -9.72
CA ILE A 192 -11.39 1.21 -9.12
C ILE A 192 -12.37 0.76 -10.22
N ASP A 193 -12.71 1.66 -11.14
CA ASP A 193 -13.62 1.38 -12.26
C ASP A 193 -13.08 0.20 -13.10
N LEU A 194 -11.80 0.24 -13.49
CA LEU A 194 -11.16 -0.85 -14.24
C LEU A 194 -11.19 -2.16 -13.46
N HIS A 195 -10.89 -2.11 -12.16
CA HIS A 195 -10.91 -3.27 -11.28
C HIS A 195 -12.31 -3.91 -11.21
N ASP A 196 -13.36 -3.09 -11.10
CA ASP A 196 -14.73 -3.58 -11.05
C ASP A 196 -15.18 -4.18 -12.38
N TYR A 197 -14.78 -3.59 -13.51
CA TYR A 197 -15.01 -4.19 -14.83
C TYR A 197 -14.40 -5.57 -14.95
N LEU A 198 -13.17 -5.76 -14.45
CA LEU A 198 -12.50 -7.06 -14.47
C LEU A 198 -13.24 -8.12 -13.64
N SER A 199 -14.07 -7.69 -12.68
CA SER A 199 -14.88 -8.60 -11.87
C SER A 199 -16.14 -9.13 -12.58
N ALA A 200 -16.56 -8.55 -13.72
CA ALA A 200 -17.89 -8.75 -14.31
C ALA A 200 -18.24 -10.21 -14.68
N GLU A 201 -17.22 -11.05 -14.91
CA GLU A 201 -17.33 -12.46 -15.29
C GLU A 201 -16.63 -13.41 -14.29
N ILE A 202 -16.24 -12.91 -13.13
CA ILE A 202 -15.67 -13.69 -12.01
C ILE A 202 -16.80 -13.99 -11.02
N SER A 203 -16.89 -15.22 -10.51
CA SER A 203 -17.95 -15.55 -9.56
C SER A 203 -17.77 -14.80 -8.23
N VAL A 204 -18.88 -14.50 -7.55
CA VAL A 204 -18.85 -13.77 -6.28
C VAL A 204 -18.02 -14.51 -5.23
N GLU A 205 -18.09 -15.84 -5.19
CA GLU A 205 -17.31 -16.65 -4.25
C GLU A 205 -15.81 -16.52 -4.51
N ARG A 206 -15.41 -16.53 -5.79
CA ARG A 206 -14.00 -16.38 -6.18
C ARG A 206 -13.50 -14.97 -5.91
N LEU A 207 -14.33 -13.96 -6.15
CA LEU A 207 -14.03 -12.57 -5.80
C LEU A 207 -13.84 -12.39 -4.29
N MET A 208 -14.72 -12.97 -3.47
CA MET A 208 -14.58 -12.93 -2.01
C MET A 208 -13.27 -13.58 -1.54
N GLU A 209 -12.91 -14.73 -2.10
CA GLU A 209 -11.64 -15.42 -1.79
C GLU A 209 -10.42 -14.57 -2.16
N ILE A 210 -10.44 -13.94 -3.35
CA ILE A 210 -9.35 -13.07 -3.80
C ILE A 210 -9.26 -11.85 -2.90
N ASP A 211 -10.36 -11.14 -2.67
CA ASP A 211 -10.41 -9.90 -1.89
C ASP A 211 -9.95 -10.14 -0.44
N SER A 212 -10.44 -11.22 0.20
CA SER A 212 -10.06 -11.54 1.58
C SER A 212 -8.58 -11.89 1.73
N THR A 213 -7.97 -12.40 0.66
CA THR A 213 -6.58 -12.88 0.67
C THR A 213 -5.60 -11.80 0.22
N PHE A 214 -5.85 -11.14 -0.91
CA PHE A 214 -4.93 -10.16 -1.49
C PHE A 214 -5.17 -8.75 -0.95
N GLY A 215 -6.40 -8.41 -0.55
CA GLY A 215 -6.74 -7.09 0.00
C GLY A 215 -6.18 -6.85 1.42
N ASN A 216 -6.01 -7.91 2.22
CA ASN A 216 -5.65 -7.80 3.64
C ASN A 216 -4.15 -7.98 3.94
N VAL A 217 -3.32 -8.18 2.92
CA VAL A 217 -1.89 -8.55 3.10
C VAL A 217 -1.14 -7.55 3.97
N ARG A 218 -1.37 -6.26 3.75
CA ARG A 218 -0.70 -5.20 4.51
C ARG A 218 -1.14 -5.20 5.98
N ALA A 219 -2.45 -5.26 6.24
CA ALA A 219 -2.99 -5.27 7.61
C ALA A 219 -2.46 -6.46 8.42
N VAL A 220 -2.54 -7.67 7.86
CA VAL A 220 -2.04 -8.89 8.51
C VAL A 220 -0.53 -8.83 8.80
N LEU A 221 0.25 -8.21 7.90
CA LEU A 221 1.68 -8.00 8.12
C LEU A 221 1.96 -6.99 9.23
N ASP A 222 1.23 -5.88 9.28
CA ASP A 222 1.37 -4.86 10.32
C ASP A 222 0.93 -5.43 11.69
N ASP A 223 -0.13 -6.23 11.75
CA ASP A 223 -0.56 -6.97 12.95
C ASP A 223 0.53 -7.91 13.46
N ALA A 224 1.06 -8.79 12.58
CA ALA A 224 2.14 -9.70 12.96
C ALA A 224 3.40 -8.98 13.49
N LEU A 225 3.70 -7.80 12.95
CA LEU A 225 4.80 -6.95 13.44
C LEU A 225 4.50 -6.36 14.82
N ASN A 226 3.27 -5.90 15.04
CA ASN A 226 2.80 -5.36 16.31
C ASN A 226 2.80 -6.42 17.41
N ASP A 227 2.37 -7.65 17.09
CA ASP A 227 2.34 -8.77 18.04
C ASP A 227 3.73 -9.17 18.50
N ILE A 228 4.71 -9.23 17.59
CA ILE A 228 6.10 -9.49 17.94
C ILE A 228 6.65 -8.35 18.81
N ALA A 229 6.37 -7.09 18.46
CA ALA A 229 6.77 -5.96 19.29
C ALA A 229 6.15 -6.01 20.70
N HIS A 230 4.88 -6.42 20.81
CA HIS A 230 4.19 -6.61 22.07
C HIS A 230 4.77 -7.75 22.90
N GLU A 231 5.06 -8.90 22.29
CA GLU A 231 5.70 -10.05 22.95
C GLU A 231 7.06 -9.63 23.52
N LEU A 232 7.86 -8.90 22.75
CA LEU A 232 9.16 -8.37 23.17
C LEU A 232 9.04 -7.37 24.33
N GLY A 233 7.97 -6.58 24.38
CA GLY A 233 7.70 -5.65 25.48
C GLY A 233 7.19 -6.34 26.77
N SER A 234 6.46 -7.44 26.63
CA SER A 234 5.83 -8.17 27.75
C SER A 234 6.77 -9.15 28.48
N ALA A 235 7.87 -9.58 27.83
CA ALA A 235 8.76 -10.64 28.32
C ALA A 235 9.71 -10.25 29.49
N GLY A 236 9.37 -9.22 30.28
CA GLY A 236 10.28 -8.59 31.26
C GLY A 236 11.38 -7.81 30.54
N ARG A 237 11.79 -6.64 31.04
CA ARG A 237 12.69 -5.67 30.36
C ARG A 237 13.90 -6.37 29.71
N PRO A 238 13.84 -6.74 28.41
CA PRO A 238 14.91 -7.50 27.79
C PRO A 238 16.06 -6.56 27.47
N SER A 239 17.28 -7.08 27.41
CA SER A 239 18.40 -6.28 26.91
C SER A 239 18.21 -6.00 25.41
N ASN A 240 18.80 -4.92 24.90
CA ASN A 240 18.76 -4.62 23.46
C ASN A 240 19.29 -5.78 22.62
N GLU A 241 20.34 -6.47 23.09
CA GLU A 241 20.92 -7.65 22.44
C GLU A 241 19.94 -8.81 22.36
N GLU A 242 19.18 -9.05 23.43
CA GLU A 242 18.16 -10.10 23.46
C GLU A 242 17.03 -9.80 22.48
N VAL A 243 16.59 -8.54 22.41
CA VAL A 243 15.55 -8.11 21.45
C VAL A 243 16.04 -8.30 20.00
N VAL A 244 17.27 -7.90 19.70
CA VAL A 244 17.87 -8.08 18.36
C VAL A 244 17.95 -9.57 18.00
N LEU A 245 18.41 -10.42 18.91
CA LEU A 245 18.51 -11.85 18.69
C LEU A 245 17.13 -12.49 18.42
N ARG A 246 16.09 -12.06 19.14
CA ARG A 246 14.73 -12.55 18.92
C ARG A 246 14.19 -12.18 17.53
N TYR A 247 14.44 -10.95 17.06
CA TYR A 247 14.11 -10.57 15.68
C TYR A 247 14.86 -11.44 14.66
N GLN A 248 16.15 -11.71 14.87
CA GLN A 248 16.93 -12.58 13.99
C GLN A 248 16.39 -14.02 13.94
N VAL A 249 16.05 -14.60 15.11
CA VAL A 249 15.44 -15.93 15.18
C VAL A 249 14.10 -15.96 14.45
N ALA A 250 13.25 -14.94 14.64
CA ALA A 250 11.99 -14.83 13.91
C ALA A 250 12.24 -14.76 12.39
N MET A 251 13.20 -13.94 11.93
CA MET A 251 13.58 -13.87 10.52
C MET A 251 13.97 -15.23 9.94
N GLU A 252 14.82 -15.99 10.65
CA GLU A 252 15.29 -17.31 10.20
C GLU A 252 14.16 -18.33 10.10
N GLN A 253 13.25 -18.35 11.07
CA GLN A 253 12.07 -19.21 11.05
C GLN A 253 11.22 -18.97 9.79
N TRP A 254 11.01 -17.71 9.44
CA TRP A 254 10.29 -17.34 8.22
C TRP A 254 11.10 -17.59 6.95
N ALA A 255 12.44 -17.51 7.00
CA ALA A 255 13.29 -17.81 5.86
C ALA A 255 13.34 -19.30 5.50
N SER A 256 13.14 -20.18 6.47
CA SER A 256 13.13 -21.64 6.27
C SER A 256 11.89 -22.16 5.54
N ARG A 257 10.86 -21.33 5.35
CA ARG A 257 9.62 -21.70 4.67
C ARG A 257 9.81 -21.59 3.15
N ARG A 258 9.70 -22.78 2.51
CA ARG A 258 9.75 -23.17 1.07
C ARG A 258 9.93 -22.09 0.00
N SER A 259 10.67 -22.45 -1.05
CA SER A 259 10.67 -21.73 -2.33
C SER A 259 9.24 -21.53 -2.84
N PRO A 260 8.90 -20.34 -3.34
CA PRO A 260 7.56 -20.05 -3.85
C PRO A 260 7.25 -20.98 -5.04
N PRO A 261 5.99 -21.41 -5.20
CA PRO A 261 5.56 -22.10 -6.39
C PRO A 261 5.67 -21.20 -7.63
N SER A 262 5.64 -21.81 -8.81
CA SER A 262 5.52 -21.08 -10.06
C SER A 262 4.19 -20.31 -10.12
N ARG A 263 4.16 -19.21 -10.87
CA ARG A 263 2.93 -18.44 -11.10
C ARG A 263 1.82 -19.32 -11.68
N LYS A 264 0.64 -19.26 -11.07
CA LYS A 264 -0.58 -19.91 -11.54
C LYS A 264 -1.10 -19.17 -12.78
N LEU A 265 -1.40 -19.92 -13.83
CA LEU A 265 -1.99 -19.38 -15.05
C LEU A 265 -3.51 -19.35 -14.90
N LEU A 266 -4.11 -18.17 -14.97
CA LEU A 266 -5.55 -17.94 -14.80
C LEU A 266 -6.16 -17.34 -16.08
N ARG A 267 -7.49 -17.22 -16.11
CA ARG A 267 -8.19 -16.46 -17.15
C ARG A 267 -7.70 -15.01 -17.15
N ALA A 268 -7.67 -14.35 -18.32
CA ALA A 268 -7.04 -13.04 -18.47
C ALA A 268 -7.64 -11.95 -17.57
N ASP A 269 -8.95 -11.96 -17.36
CA ASP A 269 -9.69 -11.05 -16.48
C ASP A 269 -9.31 -11.28 -15.01
N GLU A 270 -9.36 -12.53 -14.54
CA GLU A 270 -8.96 -12.90 -13.18
C GLU A 270 -7.46 -12.65 -12.92
N GLN A 271 -6.61 -12.94 -13.90
CA GLN A 271 -5.17 -12.71 -13.80
C GLN A 271 -4.85 -11.22 -13.66
N LEU A 272 -5.52 -10.36 -14.43
CA LEU A 272 -5.37 -8.91 -14.31
C LEU A 272 -6.00 -8.37 -13.03
N TYR A 273 -7.15 -8.90 -12.62
CA TYR A 273 -7.81 -8.58 -11.35
C TYR A 273 -6.87 -8.81 -10.16
N LEU A 274 -6.26 -10.00 -10.08
CA LEU A 274 -5.23 -10.32 -9.09
C LEU A 274 -3.97 -9.46 -9.22
N THR A 275 -3.57 -9.12 -10.45
CA THR A 275 -2.43 -8.21 -10.68
C THR A 275 -2.73 -6.86 -10.03
N MET A 276 -3.92 -6.29 -10.28
CA MET A 276 -4.34 -5.00 -9.73
C MET A 276 -4.43 -5.02 -8.21
N HIS A 277 -5.00 -6.07 -7.62
CA HIS A 277 -4.99 -6.28 -6.16
C HIS A 277 -3.57 -6.32 -5.57
N ALA A 278 -2.63 -6.97 -6.28
CA ALA A 278 -1.24 -7.02 -5.83
C ALA A 278 -0.48 -5.69 -6.01
N LEU A 279 -0.87 -4.85 -6.99
CA LEU A 279 -0.11 -3.65 -7.36
C LEU A 279 0.09 -2.71 -6.19
N ASP A 280 -0.94 -2.44 -5.39
CA ASP A 280 -0.86 -1.55 -4.23
C ASP A 280 0.22 -2.01 -3.25
N PHE A 281 0.25 -3.32 -2.93
CA PHE A 281 1.27 -3.88 -2.06
C PHE A 281 2.67 -3.88 -2.70
N LEU A 282 2.77 -4.13 -4.02
CA LEU A 282 4.04 -4.10 -4.73
C LEU A 282 4.64 -2.68 -4.76
N HIS A 283 3.81 -1.67 -4.96
CA HIS A 283 4.19 -0.26 -4.89
C HIS A 283 4.67 0.10 -3.49
N PHE A 284 3.88 -0.27 -2.47
CA PHE A 284 4.26 -0.16 -1.06
C PHE A 284 5.62 -0.79 -0.77
N ALA A 285 5.83 -2.04 -1.14
CA ALA A 285 7.08 -2.76 -0.88
C ALA A 285 8.31 -2.06 -1.49
N LYS A 286 8.18 -1.51 -2.71
CA LYS A 286 9.26 -0.77 -3.37
C LYS A 286 9.53 0.57 -2.72
N VAL A 287 8.48 1.30 -2.35
CA VAL A 287 8.60 2.58 -1.64
C VAL A 287 9.26 2.36 -0.27
N GLU A 288 8.84 1.36 0.48
CA GLU A 288 9.44 1.00 1.78
C GLU A 288 10.93 0.72 1.65
N ASP A 289 11.34 -0.05 0.65
CA ASP A 289 12.75 -0.35 0.43
C ASP A 289 13.56 0.88 0.00
N LYS A 290 12.95 1.79 -0.78
CA LYS A 290 13.56 3.09 -1.16
C LYS A 290 13.74 3.98 0.08
N LEU A 291 12.69 4.18 0.88
CA LEU A 291 12.71 5.00 2.10
C LEU A 291 13.78 4.51 3.09
N ARG A 292 13.88 3.20 3.29
CA ARG A 292 14.89 2.58 4.15
C ARG A 292 16.31 2.84 3.66
N ARG A 293 16.57 2.71 2.35
CA ARG A 293 17.91 2.90 1.75
C ARG A 293 18.37 4.34 1.80
N GLU A 294 17.47 5.28 1.56
CA GLU A 294 17.79 6.70 1.55
C GLU A 294 18.15 7.24 2.95
N ARG A 295 17.94 6.45 4.02
CA ARG A 295 18.25 6.81 5.43
C ARG A 295 17.82 8.23 5.75
N LEU A 296 16.63 8.59 5.25
CA LEU A 296 16.15 9.96 5.27
C LEU A 296 16.11 10.43 6.72
N LEU A 297 16.92 11.45 7.02
CA LEU A 297 16.96 12.15 8.30
C LEU A 297 17.58 11.36 9.46
N GLN A 298 18.32 10.27 9.21
CA GLN A 298 19.19 9.66 10.21
C GLN A 298 20.35 10.62 10.53
N ARG A 299 20.46 11.07 11.79
CA ARG A 299 21.47 12.04 12.24
C ARG A 299 22.14 11.54 13.49
N SER A 300 23.46 11.74 13.60
CA SER A 300 24.19 11.46 14.83
C SER A 300 23.58 12.26 15.98
N VAL A 301 22.99 11.56 16.95
CA VAL A 301 22.51 12.10 18.21
C VAL A 301 23.13 11.32 19.35
N THR A 302 23.40 12.00 20.45
CA THR A 302 23.84 11.36 21.68
C THR A 302 22.60 10.80 22.39
N PRO A 303 22.59 9.51 22.76
CA PRO A 303 21.52 8.95 23.58
C PRO A 303 21.37 9.74 24.87
N ILE A 304 20.13 10.11 25.19
CA ILE A 304 19.84 10.84 26.42
C ILE A 304 19.60 9.85 27.55
N SER A 305 20.12 10.17 28.72
CA SER A 305 19.76 9.44 29.94
C SER A 305 18.33 9.85 30.32
N ALA A 306 17.33 9.21 29.72
CA ALA A 306 15.93 9.52 29.98
C ALA A 306 15.64 9.40 31.48
N SER A 307 15.50 10.55 32.15
CA SER A 307 15.12 10.61 33.57
C SER A 307 13.78 9.91 33.75
N ALA A 308 13.50 9.40 34.95
CA ALA A 308 12.21 8.76 35.26
C ALA A 308 11.01 9.68 34.96
N ALA A 309 11.21 11.00 34.94
CA ALA A 309 10.19 12.00 34.61
C ALA A 309 9.77 11.97 33.14
N LEU A 310 10.69 11.73 32.19
CA LEU A 310 10.36 11.68 30.76
C LEU A 310 9.62 10.40 30.35
N LYS A 311 9.87 9.29 31.06
CA LYS A 311 9.30 7.97 30.73
C LYS A 311 7.77 7.91 30.88
N HIS A 312 7.18 8.85 31.63
CA HIS A 312 5.74 8.91 31.88
C HIS A 312 5.11 10.25 31.51
N SER A 313 5.90 11.23 31.08
CA SER A 313 5.39 12.52 30.65
C SER A 313 4.71 12.39 29.29
N ARG A 314 3.52 12.97 29.16
CA ARG A 314 2.79 13.09 27.90
C ARG A 314 2.71 14.56 27.50
N ILE A 315 2.68 14.79 26.20
CA ILE A 315 2.65 16.12 25.59
C ILE A 315 1.46 16.15 24.64
N ARG A 316 0.59 17.14 24.79
CA ARG A 316 -0.49 17.36 23.83
C ARG A 316 0.09 17.91 22.54
N LEU A 317 -0.40 17.44 21.40
CA LEU A 317 0.00 17.95 20.09
C LEU A 317 -0.25 19.45 19.96
N SER A 318 -1.36 19.95 20.54
CA SER A 318 -1.71 21.37 20.55
C SER A 318 -0.71 22.23 21.31
N ASP A 319 -0.09 21.70 22.38
CA ASP A 319 0.85 22.43 23.24
C ASP A 319 2.11 22.89 22.48
N LEU A 320 2.43 22.24 21.34
CA LEU A 320 3.56 22.60 20.47
C LEU A 320 3.31 23.87 19.65
N CYS A 321 2.05 24.30 19.52
CA CYS A 321 1.66 25.47 18.74
C CYS A 321 1.19 26.64 19.63
N GLU A 322 1.22 26.50 20.96
CA GLU A 322 0.78 27.55 21.86
C GLU A 322 1.77 28.72 21.93
N SER A 323 1.22 29.94 21.98
CA SER A 323 2.00 31.17 22.13
C SER A 323 2.80 31.20 23.44
N ASP A 324 2.20 30.70 24.52
CA ASP A 324 2.81 30.49 25.82
C ASP A 324 3.15 29.00 26.02
N ILE A 325 4.32 28.59 25.52
CA ILE A 325 4.81 27.19 25.57
C ILE A 325 4.66 26.62 27.00
N PRO A 326 3.89 25.54 27.21
CA PRO A 326 3.73 24.91 28.53
C PRO A 326 5.04 24.32 29.10
N ASP A 327 5.13 24.18 30.42
CA ASP A 327 6.33 23.62 31.08
C ASP A 327 6.65 22.18 30.62
N SER A 328 5.61 21.39 30.31
CA SER A 328 5.71 20.05 29.73
C SER A 328 6.45 20.01 28.39
N VAL A 329 6.40 21.10 27.61
CA VAL A 329 7.11 21.27 26.34
C VAL A 329 8.46 21.96 26.55
N ARG A 330 8.55 22.92 27.47
CA ARG A 330 9.81 23.62 27.80
C ARG A 330 10.91 22.66 28.25
N GLN A 331 10.57 21.61 28.98
CA GLN A 331 11.53 20.58 29.40
C GLN A 331 12.20 19.84 28.22
N LEU A 332 11.61 19.84 27.01
CA LEU A 332 12.23 19.23 25.82
C LEU A 332 13.45 20.02 25.33
N HIS A 333 13.50 21.32 25.59
CA HIS A 333 14.55 22.22 25.08
C HIS A 333 15.96 21.84 25.53
N PRO A 334 16.26 21.69 26.84
CA PRO A 334 17.59 21.29 27.29
C PRO A 334 17.97 19.88 26.80
N LEU A 335 17.00 18.96 26.73
CA LEU A 335 17.22 17.59 26.25
C LEU A 335 17.56 17.55 24.76
N MET A 336 16.92 18.41 23.98
CA MET A 336 17.23 18.57 22.57
C MET A 336 18.67 19.06 22.41
N SER A 337 19.09 20.08 23.16
CA SER A 337 20.45 20.61 23.12
C SER A 337 21.50 19.58 23.56
N GLU A 338 21.21 18.79 24.58
CA GLU A 338 22.04 17.66 25.01
C GLU A 338 22.17 16.61 23.89
N ALA A 339 21.04 16.15 23.34
CA ALA A 339 21.00 15.10 22.33
C ALA A 339 21.76 15.47 21.05
N ILE A 340 21.68 16.73 20.62
CA ILE A 340 22.34 17.20 19.39
C ILE A 340 23.76 17.75 19.64
N GLY A 341 24.15 17.99 20.90
CA GLY A 341 25.44 18.59 21.25
C GLY A 341 25.61 20.05 20.82
N GLU A 342 24.52 20.80 20.63
CA GLU A 342 24.52 22.21 20.22
C GLU A 342 23.54 23.03 21.09
N ASP A 343 23.95 24.23 21.50
CA ASP A 343 23.05 25.19 22.14
C ASP A 343 22.04 25.73 21.13
N VAL A 344 20.76 25.62 21.45
CA VAL A 344 19.67 26.19 20.64
C VAL A 344 19.03 27.32 21.42
N SER A 345 18.88 28.49 20.81
CA SER A 345 18.21 29.61 21.48
C SER A 345 16.71 29.35 21.66
N ASN A 346 16.09 29.95 22.70
CA ASN A 346 14.65 29.84 22.93
C ASN A 346 13.81 30.27 21.71
N ARG A 347 14.29 31.27 20.95
CA ARG A 347 13.64 31.71 19.71
C ARG A 347 13.66 30.61 18.64
N GLN A 348 14.83 30.02 18.39
CA GLN A 348 14.95 28.92 17.43
C GLN A 348 14.13 27.71 17.86
N PHE A 349 14.14 27.39 19.16
CA PHE A 349 13.33 26.29 19.70
C PHE A 349 11.86 26.51 19.41
N ARG A 350 11.30 27.70 19.72
CA ARG A 350 9.91 28.05 19.40
C ARG A 350 9.59 27.87 17.92
N ASP A 351 10.44 28.39 17.04
CA ASP A 351 10.22 28.25 15.59
C ASP A 351 10.21 26.76 15.15
N ILE A 352 10.95 25.88 15.83
CA ILE A 352 11.01 24.45 15.52
C ILE A 352 9.72 23.73 15.95
N LEU A 353 9.10 24.14 17.07
CA LEU A 353 7.92 23.46 17.62
C LEU A 353 6.75 23.41 16.64
N GLU A 354 6.50 24.49 15.90
CA GLU A 354 5.47 24.53 14.86
C GLU A 354 5.71 23.46 13.77
N SER A 355 6.95 23.33 13.29
CA SER A 355 7.31 22.28 12.33
C SER A 355 7.23 20.88 12.94
N ALA A 356 7.55 20.75 14.24
CA ALA A 356 7.44 19.48 14.97
C ALA A 356 5.99 19.02 15.12
N HIS A 357 5.04 19.95 15.31
CA HIS A 357 3.62 19.65 15.30
C HIS A 357 3.18 19.03 13.96
N SER A 358 3.62 19.61 12.83
CA SER A 358 3.34 19.03 11.51
C SER A 358 3.94 17.63 11.35
N VAL A 359 5.19 17.42 11.75
CA VAL A 359 5.84 16.10 11.72
C VAL A 359 5.09 15.07 12.57
N LEU A 360 4.63 15.45 13.76
CA LEU A 360 3.86 14.56 14.63
C LEU A 360 2.49 14.23 14.06
N ASN A 361 1.78 15.17 13.43
CA ASN A 361 0.50 14.88 12.79
C ASN A 361 0.64 13.79 11.72
N HIS A 362 1.74 13.81 10.96
CA HIS A 362 2.07 12.75 10.00
C HIS A 362 2.47 11.42 10.66
N TRP A 363 3.13 11.45 11.82
CA TRP A 363 3.44 10.23 12.58
C TRP A 363 2.16 9.61 13.19
N VAL A 364 1.26 10.44 13.72
CA VAL A 364 -0.01 10.01 14.34
C VAL A 364 -0.98 9.46 13.30
N SER A 365 -1.03 10.00 12.08
CA SER A 365 -1.96 9.51 11.05
C SER A 365 -1.75 8.03 10.70
N LEU A 366 -0.52 7.53 10.81
CA LEU A 366 -0.15 6.13 10.55
C LEU A 366 -0.33 5.18 11.76
N GLN A 367 -0.75 5.68 12.93
CA GLN A 367 -0.87 4.85 14.14
C GLN A 367 -2.23 4.17 14.31
N GLU A 368 -3.19 4.36 13.39
CA GLU A 368 -4.54 3.71 13.35
C GLU A 368 -5.36 3.73 14.67
N VAL A 369 -4.96 4.54 15.65
CA VAL A 369 -5.67 4.76 16.93
C VAL A 369 -6.37 6.12 16.84
N PRO A 370 -7.60 6.30 17.39
CA PRO A 370 -8.28 7.59 17.40
C PRO A 370 -7.31 8.68 17.84
N ALA A 371 -7.24 9.77 17.05
CA ALA A 371 -6.28 10.86 17.14
C ALA A 371 -5.83 11.07 18.59
N ARG A 372 -4.69 10.47 18.96
CA ARG A 372 -4.16 10.64 20.30
C ARG A 372 -3.71 12.09 20.37
N GLU A 373 -4.48 12.91 21.07
CA GLU A 373 -4.08 14.28 21.38
C GLU A 373 -2.73 14.29 22.13
N ASP A 374 -2.42 13.20 22.85
CA ASP A 374 -1.22 13.06 23.68
C ASP A 374 -0.20 12.05 23.12
N VAL A 375 1.03 12.50 22.91
CA VAL A 375 2.22 11.65 22.63
C VAL A 375 3.14 11.58 23.84
N ASP A 376 3.98 10.55 23.96
CA ASP A 376 5.00 10.51 25.01
C ASP A 376 6.10 11.56 24.74
N ALA A 377 6.74 12.06 25.80
CA ALA A 377 7.72 13.13 25.71
C ALA A 377 8.95 12.77 24.86
N LEU A 378 9.33 11.48 24.77
CA LEU A 378 10.44 11.04 23.94
C LEU A 378 10.08 11.11 22.45
N THR A 379 8.88 10.69 22.08
CA THR A 379 8.34 10.83 20.72
C THR A 379 8.22 12.31 20.32
N ALA A 380 7.74 13.17 21.23
CA ALA A 380 7.72 14.61 20.98
C ALA A 380 9.13 15.19 20.78
N LEU A 381 10.10 14.82 21.62
CA LEU A 381 11.50 15.23 21.47
C LEU A 381 12.09 14.78 20.13
N ALA A 382 11.81 13.52 19.74
CA ALA A 382 12.24 12.97 18.46
C ALA A 382 11.71 13.80 17.29
N ALA A 383 10.42 14.16 17.31
CA ALA A 383 9.83 15.01 16.27
C ALA A 383 10.42 16.42 16.23
N VAL A 384 10.73 17.02 17.37
CA VAL A 384 11.42 18.33 17.44
C VAL A 384 12.80 18.26 16.77
N ILE A 385 13.58 17.22 17.05
CA ILE A 385 14.90 17.04 16.44
C ILE A 385 14.78 16.77 14.92
N VAL A 386 13.81 15.96 14.50
CA VAL A 386 13.52 15.69 13.08
C VAL A 386 13.13 16.99 12.36
N ALA A 387 12.22 17.78 12.93
CA ALA A 387 11.80 19.06 12.37
C ALA A 387 12.96 20.04 12.22
N ARG A 388 13.85 20.12 13.22
CA ARG A 388 15.09 20.90 13.12
C ARG A 388 15.98 20.39 11.98
N ALA A 389 16.18 19.09 11.87
CA ALA A 389 17.01 18.49 10.83
C ALA A 389 16.48 18.79 9.43
N MET A 390 15.16 18.64 9.21
CA MET A 390 14.50 18.97 7.94
C MET A 390 14.63 20.45 7.57
N ARG A 391 14.63 21.36 8.54
CA ARG A 391 14.82 22.80 8.31
C ARG A 391 16.25 23.15 7.90
N LYS A 392 17.25 22.51 8.51
CA LYS A 392 18.66 22.72 8.18
C LYS A 392 19.01 22.10 6.82
N GLU A 393 18.60 20.86 6.59
CA GLU A 393 18.95 20.09 5.39
C GLU A 393 17.73 19.27 4.94
N PRO A 394 16.92 19.80 4.00
CA PRO A 394 15.73 19.10 3.54
C PRO A 394 16.12 17.83 2.78
N ALA A 395 15.42 16.74 3.06
CA ALA A 395 15.58 15.50 2.30
C ALA A 395 15.28 15.74 0.81
N SER A 396 16.14 15.20 -0.07
CA SER A 396 16.01 15.30 -1.52
C SER A 396 14.98 14.34 -2.12
N TYR A 397 14.21 13.64 -1.27
CA TYR A 397 13.24 12.66 -1.72
C TYR A 397 12.17 13.32 -2.60
N LYS A 398 11.85 12.64 -3.70
CA LYS A 398 10.78 13.01 -4.62
C LYS A 398 9.79 11.85 -4.69
N PRO A 399 8.50 12.10 -4.42
CA PRO A 399 7.49 11.07 -4.53
C PRO A 399 7.24 10.71 -5.99
N GLY A 400 6.86 9.45 -6.23
CA GLY A 400 6.41 9.01 -7.54
C GLY A 400 4.97 9.48 -7.77
N LEU A 401 4.72 10.34 -8.75
CA LEU A 401 3.37 10.76 -9.15
C LEU A 401 3.15 10.42 -10.62
N HIS A 402 2.16 9.59 -10.89
CA HIS A 402 1.77 9.21 -12.24
C HIS A 402 1.16 10.42 -12.97
N GLY A 403 1.49 10.61 -14.24
CA GLY A 403 0.92 11.68 -15.06
C GLY A 403 1.36 13.11 -14.72
N SER A 404 2.12 13.33 -13.64
CA SER A 404 2.69 14.65 -13.36
C SER A 404 3.66 15.05 -14.48
N ALA A 405 3.31 16.08 -15.25
CA ALA A 405 4.24 16.72 -16.16
C ALA A 405 5.44 17.19 -15.32
N TRP A 406 6.64 16.78 -15.71
CA TRP A 406 7.91 17.10 -15.08
C TRP A 406 7.94 18.56 -14.59
N GLY A 407 7.71 18.81 -13.29
CA GLY A 407 7.71 20.21 -12.83
C GLY A 407 7.12 20.50 -11.45
N GLN A 408 6.06 19.82 -11.00
CA GLN A 408 5.58 19.99 -9.62
C GLN A 408 6.37 19.09 -8.67
N SER A 409 7.62 19.46 -8.42
CA SER A 409 8.45 18.79 -7.42
C SER A 409 7.88 19.06 -6.02
N LEU A 410 7.00 18.18 -5.53
CA LEU A 410 6.69 18.11 -4.12
C LEU A 410 7.96 17.64 -3.40
N SER A 411 8.74 18.59 -2.90
CA SER A 411 9.88 18.29 -2.02
C SER A 411 9.38 17.97 -0.61
N VAL A 412 10.12 17.16 0.13
CA VAL A 412 9.89 16.97 1.58
C VAL A 412 9.79 18.33 2.29
N LYS A 413 10.62 19.31 1.91
CA LYS A 413 10.56 20.67 2.47
C LYS A 413 9.23 21.38 2.26
N SER A 414 8.60 21.21 1.09
CA SER A 414 7.27 21.76 0.83
C SER A 414 6.18 20.94 1.50
N ALA A 415 6.45 19.67 1.81
CA ALA A 415 5.46 18.76 2.35
C ALA A 415 5.16 18.97 3.84
N PHE A 416 6.16 19.41 4.60
CA PHE A 416 6.03 19.69 6.03
C PHE A 416 5.89 21.21 6.33
N LYS A 417 5.50 22.02 5.35
CA LYS A 417 5.16 23.44 5.56
C LYS A 417 3.69 23.58 5.92
N ILE A 418 3.44 24.23 7.07
CA ILE A 418 2.10 24.47 7.64
C ILE A 418 1.19 25.25 6.68
N ASP A 419 1.74 26.15 5.86
CA ASP A 419 0.94 27.09 5.04
C ASP A 419 0.44 26.53 3.68
N ARG A 420 0.65 25.25 3.38
CA ARG A 420 0.13 24.65 2.13
C ARG A 420 -0.51 23.28 2.39
N PRO A 421 -1.83 23.13 2.25
CA PRO A 421 -2.53 21.85 2.36
C PRO A 421 -2.26 20.90 1.17
N VAL A 422 -1.22 21.15 0.37
CA VAL A 422 -0.95 20.43 -0.89
C VAL A 422 -0.18 19.12 -0.64
N SER A 423 0.29 18.89 0.58
CA SER A 423 1.14 17.77 0.97
C SER A 423 0.54 16.81 1.99
N SER A 424 -0.68 17.08 2.43
CA SER A 424 -1.49 16.21 3.30
C SER A 424 -2.15 15.05 2.55
N THR A 425 -1.69 14.73 1.35
CA THR A 425 -2.45 13.95 0.36
C THR A 425 -1.71 12.72 -0.18
N HIS A 426 -0.42 12.54 0.13
CA HIS A 426 0.39 11.44 -0.39
C HIS A 426 1.06 10.65 0.74
N GLU A 427 0.74 9.35 0.82
CA GLU A 427 1.15 8.45 1.92
C GLU A 427 2.67 8.42 2.13
N GLU A 428 3.47 8.58 1.06
CA GLU A 428 4.93 8.60 1.15
C GLU A 428 5.47 9.65 2.14
N PHE A 429 4.82 10.81 2.27
CA PHE A 429 5.27 11.84 3.20
C PHE A 429 4.99 11.48 4.65
N GLU A 430 3.85 10.84 4.93
CA GLU A 430 3.54 10.35 6.26
C GLU A 430 4.52 9.26 6.68
N ARG A 431 4.86 8.35 5.76
CA ARG A 431 5.87 7.33 6.00
C ARG A 431 7.25 7.91 6.28
N ILE A 432 7.66 8.95 5.55
CA ILE A 432 8.92 9.66 5.83
C ILE A 432 8.90 10.25 7.24
N GLY A 433 7.83 10.94 7.61
CA GLY A 433 7.66 11.49 8.95
C GLY A 433 7.70 10.39 10.03
N PHE A 434 6.95 9.32 9.80
CA PHE A 434 6.86 8.18 10.69
C PHE A 434 8.24 7.54 10.95
N TYR A 435 8.94 7.14 9.88
CA TYR A 435 10.24 6.50 9.99
C TYR A 435 11.32 7.40 10.60
N ALA A 436 11.31 8.69 10.29
CA ALA A 436 12.26 9.64 10.86
C ALA A 436 12.07 9.79 12.37
N VAL A 437 10.83 9.91 12.83
CA VAL A 437 10.49 10.01 14.26
C VAL A 437 10.81 8.70 14.99
N GLU A 438 10.42 7.55 14.44
CA GLU A 438 10.72 6.25 15.02
C GLU A 438 12.23 6.04 15.17
N TRP A 439 13.00 6.22 14.09
CA TRP A 439 14.45 6.08 14.14
C TRP A 439 15.07 6.98 15.21
N MET A 440 14.64 8.25 15.26
CA MET A 440 15.13 9.23 16.23
C MET A 440 14.79 8.83 17.67
N ARG A 441 13.58 8.30 17.91
CA ARG A 441 13.15 7.79 19.23
C ARG A 441 14.05 6.65 19.72
N PHE A 442 14.34 5.69 18.83
CA PHE A 442 15.27 4.60 19.13
C PHE A 442 16.71 5.11 19.31
N ALA A 443 17.16 6.09 18.53
CA ALA A 443 18.49 6.69 18.67
C ALA A 443 18.68 7.41 20.01
N LEU A 444 17.70 8.23 20.42
CA LEU A 444 17.69 8.91 21.72
C LEU A 444 17.68 7.93 22.89
N SER A 445 17.13 6.73 22.70
CA SER A 445 17.11 5.66 23.71
C SER A 445 18.34 4.76 23.69
N GLY A 446 19.27 4.95 22.76
CA GLY A 446 20.41 4.04 22.56
C GLY A 446 20.01 2.65 22.05
N GLN A 447 18.89 2.55 21.34
CA GLN A 447 18.27 1.32 20.85
C GLN A 447 18.28 1.21 19.31
N THR A 448 19.19 1.90 18.62
CA THR A 448 19.26 1.88 17.14
C THR A 448 19.40 0.46 16.57
N ALA A 449 20.16 -0.42 17.24
CA ALA A 449 20.30 -1.81 16.83
C ALA A 449 18.96 -2.57 16.84
N VAL A 450 18.07 -2.27 17.80
CA VAL A 450 16.73 -2.84 17.88
C VAL A 450 15.87 -2.36 16.71
N PHE A 451 15.93 -1.06 16.40
CA PHE A 451 15.23 -0.50 15.26
C PHE A 451 15.66 -1.13 13.93
N GLU A 452 16.97 -1.27 13.72
CA GLU A 452 17.51 -1.90 12.51
C GLU A 452 17.10 -3.39 12.41
N ALA A 453 17.09 -4.11 13.52
CA ALA A 453 16.60 -5.50 13.56
C ALA A 453 15.10 -5.60 13.23
N HIS A 454 14.28 -4.69 13.77
CA HIS A 454 12.86 -4.58 13.46
C HIS A 454 12.64 -4.30 11.96
N LEU A 455 13.36 -3.33 11.37
CA LEU A 455 13.26 -3.01 9.94
C LEU A 455 13.71 -4.18 9.06
N ALA A 456 14.77 -4.90 9.45
CA ALA A 456 15.24 -6.07 8.72
C ALA A 456 14.19 -7.20 8.73
N PHE A 457 13.52 -7.41 9.87
CA PHE A 457 12.44 -8.37 9.99
C PHE A 457 11.20 -7.97 9.16
N ARG A 458 10.74 -6.71 9.28
CA ARG A 458 9.67 -6.15 8.44
C ARG A 458 9.96 -6.34 6.96
N LYS A 459 11.17 -5.97 6.52
CA LYS A 459 11.59 -6.15 5.12
C LYS A 459 11.53 -7.61 4.70
N ARG A 460 11.95 -8.54 5.56
CA ARG A 460 11.90 -9.98 5.23
C ARG A 460 10.48 -10.45 4.98
N LEU A 461 9.52 -10.05 5.82
CA LEU A 461 8.11 -10.42 5.63
C LEU A 461 7.54 -9.80 4.35
N ILE A 462 7.84 -8.53 4.08
CA ILE A 462 7.45 -7.85 2.84
C ILE A 462 8.00 -8.59 1.61
N ASP A 463 9.30 -8.96 1.62
CA ASP A 463 9.93 -9.65 0.49
C ASP A 463 9.29 -11.04 0.24
N ILE A 464 8.88 -11.75 1.31
CA ILE A 464 8.12 -13.01 1.21
C ILE A 464 6.75 -12.74 0.59
N ALA A 465 5.99 -11.77 1.11
CA ALA A 465 4.66 -11.42 0.60
C ALA A 465 4.70 -11.00 -0.87
N VAL A 466 5.65 -10.15 -1.28
CA VAL A 466 5.89 -9.78 -2.69
C VAL A 466 6.10 -11.03 -3.55
N THR A 467 6.90 -11.98 -3.06
CA THR A 467 7.19 -13.20 -3.79
C THR A 467 5.93 -14.05 -4.00
N LEU A 468 5.11 -14.19 -2.95
CA LEU A 468 3.86 -14.97 -2.98
C LEU A 468 2.77 -14.30 -3.82
N LEU A 469 2.61 -12.98 -3.72
CA LEU A 469 1.67 -12.22 -4.55
C LEU A 469 1.94 -12.43 -6.05
N ASN A 470 3.22 -12.46 -6.45
CA ASN A 470 3.62 -12.72 -7.83
C ASN A 470 3.31 -14.15 -8.34
N THR A 471 2.93 -15.07 -7.44
CA THR A 471 2.47 -16.41 -7.83
C THR A 471 1.01 -16.43 -8.27
N HIS A 472 0.20 -15.46 -7.87
CA HIS A 472 -1.26 -15.42 -8.13
C HIS A 472 -1.99 -16.68 -7.62
N ASP A 473 -1.44 -17.33 -6.60
CA ASP A 473 -2.04 -18.49 -5.96
C ASP A 473 -2.66 -18.09 -4.62
N THR A 474 -3.99 -18.02 -4.59
CA THR A 474 -4.78 -17.62 -3.41
C THR A 474 -4.63 -18.60 -2.27
N GLU A 475 -4.50 -19.90 -2.53
CA GLU A 475 -4.35 -20.92 -1.48
C GLU A 475 -3.01 -20.76 -0.75
N VAL A 476 -1.94 -20.53 -1.51
CA VAL A 476 -0.60 -20.33 -0.99
C VAL A 476 -0.53 -19.03 -0.18
N MET A 477 -1.14 -17.96 -0.69
CA MET A 477 -1.17 -16.67 -0.01
C MET A 477 -2.02 -16.73 1.27
N ALA A 478 -3.21 -17.34 1.23
CA ALA A 478 -4.07 -17.51 2.39
C ALA A 478 -3.39 -18.36 3.48
N THR A 479 -2.69 -19.42 3.08
CA THR A 479 -1.88 -20.23 4.00
C THR A 479 -0.79 -19.40 4.65
N PHE A 480 -0.10 -18.53 3.90
CA PHE A 480 0.92 -17.64 4.45
C PHE A 480 0.34 -16.65 5.46
N LEU A 481 -0.78 -15.99 5.13
CA LEU A 481 -1.44 -15.04 6.02
C LEU A 481 -1.96 -15.71 7.31
N SER A 482 -2.64 -16.85 7.19
CA SER A 482 -3.11 -17.61 8.36
C SER A 482 -1.97 -18.04 9.28
N ASN A 483 -0.80 -18.33 8.71
CA ASN A 483 0.40 -18.66 9.48
C ASN A 483 0.99 -17.44 10.22
N LEU A 484 0.83 -16.23 9.67
CA LEU A 484 1.25 -14.99 10.33
C LEU A 484 0.34 -14.68 11.52
N GLU A 485 -0.97 -14.77 11.32
CA GLU A 485 -1.97 -14.61 12.38
C GLU A 485 -1.77 -15.63 13.50
N GLY A 486 -1.54 -16.91 13.14
CA GLY A 486 -1.24 -17.94 14.13
C GLY A 486 0.09 -17.74 14.87
N TYR A 487 1.07 -17.04 14.28
CA TYR A 487 2.33 -16.73 14.97
C TYR A 487 2.08 -15.81 16.17
N ALA A 488 1.13 -14.87 16.05
CA ALA A 488 0.72 -13.99 17.14
C ALA A 488 0.08 -14.74 18.30
N GLU A 489 -0.73 -15.77 18.01
CA GLU A 489 -1.46 -16.52 19.04
C GLU A 489 -0.57 -17.49 19.84
N TYR A 490 0.44 -18.09 19.20
CA TYR A 490 1.27 -19.14 19.81
C TYR A 490 2.67 -18.65 20.26
N GLY A 491 3.09 -17.47 19.81
CA GLY A 491 4.32 -16.78 20.22
C GLY A 491 5.63 -17.53 19.96
N VAL A 492 6.75 -16.86 20.22
CA VAL A 492 8.11 -17.47 20.19
C VAL A 492 8.35 -18.39 21.40
N LYS A 493 7.29 -18.93 22.02
CA LYS A 493 7.38 -19.80 23.20
C LYS A 493 7.97 -21.18 22.90
N GLY A 494 8.17 -21.50 21.62
CA GLY A 494 8.68 -22.79 21.17
C GLY A 494 10.14 -22.80 20.70
N VAL A 495 11.03 -21.88 21.12
CA VAL A 495 12.46 -21.94 20.72
C VAL A 495 13.28 -22.77 21.71
N PRO A 496 13.66 -24.03 21.39
CA PRO A 496 14.49 -24.86 22.25
C PRO A 496 15.98 -24.48 22.16
N GLY A 497 16.32 -23.39 21.45
CA GLY A 497 17.70 -23.02 21.10
C GLY A 497 18.38 -21.99 22.03
N LEU A 498 17.61 -21.12 22.70
CA LEU A 498 18.18 -20.05 23.54
C LEU A 498 18.80 -20.61 24.84
N ALA A 499 18.27 -21.71 25.37
CA ALA A 499 18.86 -22.43 26.51
C ALA A 499 20.15 -23.19 26.12
N ALA A 500 20.29 -23.59 24.85
CA ALA A 500 21.45 -24.31 24.36
C ALA A 500 22.63 -23.38 24.05
N GLN A 501 22.38 -22.18 23.51
CA GLN A 501 23.44 -21.19 23.26
C GLN A 501 24.03 -20.62 24.55
N LYS A 502 23.22 -20.35 25.60
CA LYS A 502 23.76 -19.95 26.92
C LYS A 502 24.65 -21.02 27.57
N LYS A 503 24.43 -22.32 27.31
CA LYS A 503 25.30 -23.40 27.78
C LYS A 503 26.63 -23.46 27.02
N SER A 504 26.62 -23.23 25.71
CA SER A 504 27.84 -23.22 24.90
C SER A 504 28.79 -22.08 25.24
N THR A 505 28.27 -20.88 25.57
CA THR A 505 29.12 -19.74 25.95
C THR A 505 29.65 -19.84 27.39
N MET A 506 28.95 -20.55 28.29
CA MET A 506 29.45 -20.81 29.65
C MET A 506 30.40 -22.01 29.75
N GLN A 507 30.34 -22.98 28.83
CA GLN A 507 31.26 -24.13 28.84
C GLN A 507 32.63 -23.82 28.23
N ASN A 508 32.75 -22.79 27.38
CA ASN A 508 34.05 -22.40 26.79
C ASN A 508 34.86 -21.40 27.66
N GLY A 509 34.39 -21.08 28.87
CA GLY A 509 35.04 -20.14 29.80
C GLY A 509 35.73 -20.78 31.00
N CYS A 510 35.72 -22.11 31.15
CA CYS A 510 36.27 -22.80 32.34
C CYS A 510 37.44 -23.74 32.08
N ASP A 511 37.87 -23.97 30.84
CA ASP A 511 38.99 -24.87 30.52
C ASP A 511 40.23 -24.09 30.04
N SER A 512 40.79 -23.26 30.91
CA SER A 512 42.17 -22.79 30.74
C SER A 512 42.79 -22.38 32.08
N HIS A 513 42.93 -23.33 33.01
CA HIS A 513 43.99 -23.34 34.04
C HIS A 513 43.94 -24.65 34.82
N ALA A 514 44.61 -25.69 34.29
CA ALA A 514 45.23 -26.75 35.09
C ALA A 514 46.19 -27.57 34.21
N ASP A 515 47.39 -27.75 34.77
CA ASP A 515 48.39 -28.77 34.47
C ASP A 515 49.42 -28.56 33.33
N LEU A 516 50.63 -28.24 33.81
CA LEU A 516 52.02 -28.41 33.29
C LEU A 516 52.53 -27.46 32.21
#